data_AF-A0A2V6Z7K1-F1
#
_entry.id   AF-A0A2V6Z7K1-F1
#
_cell.length_a   1.000
_cell.length_b   1.000
_cell.length_c   1.000
_cell.angle_alpha   90.00
_cell.angle_beta   90.00
_cell.angle_gamma   90.00
#
_symmetry.space_group_name_H-M   'P 1'
#
loop_
_entity.id
_entity.type
_entity.pdbx_description
1 polymer ?
#
loop_
_entity_poly.entity_id
_entity_poly.type
_entity_poly.pdbx_seq_one_letter_code
_entity_poly.pdbx_strand_id
1 'polypeptide(L)' 'MQFGDLGEFVSDHRQHGSLIAAATEPAWNGYLLTVACPHGVVFERWITPEDAELELIRLARLN' A
#
# COMPACT_ATOMS: atom_id res chain seq x y z
N MET A 1 6.15 2.70 -12.28
CA MET A 1 6.66 2.60 -10.90
C MET A 1 5.83 1.53 -10.24
N GLN A 2 6.43 0.42 -9.80
CA GLN A 2 5.70 -0.74 -9.28
C GLN A 2 5.70 -0.63 -7.75
N PHE A 3 4.57 -0.94 -7.10
CA PHE A 3 4.46 -1.10 -5.63
C PHE A 3 5.20 -2.36 -5.13
N GLY A 4 6.40 -2.61 -5.64
CA GLY A 4 7.20 -3.81 -5.32
C GLY A 4 7.58 -3.87 -3.86
N ASP A 5 7.80 -2.70 -3.24
CA ASP A 5 8.06 -2.51 -1.82
C ASP A 5 6.89 -2.93 -0.92
N LEU A 6 5.66 -2.54 -1.28
CA LEU A 6 4.47 -2.97 -0.54
C LEU A 6 4.22 -4.48 -0.71
N GLY A 7 4.42 -5.00 -1.92
CA GLY A 7 4.29 -6.43 -2.21
C GLY A 7 5.28 -7.28 -1.39
N GLU A 8 6.55 -6.88 -1.39
CA GLU A 8 7.61 -7.51 -0.60
C GLU A 8 7.29 -7.46 0.90
N PHE A 9 6.90 -6.28 1.41
CA PHE A 9 6.51 -6.13 2.80
C PHE A 9 5.39 -7.10 3.21
N VAL A 10 4.31 -7.17 2.41
CA VAL A 10 3.18 -8.07 2.66
C VAL A 10 3.60 -9.53 2.58
N SER A 11 4.40 -9.91 1.59
CA SER A 11 4.93 -11.26 1.43
C SER A 11 5.74 -11.72 2.65
N ASP A 12 6.60 -10.86 3.18
CA ASP A 12 7.48 -11.17 4.30
C ASP A 12 6.73 -11.19 5.64
N HIS A 13 5.72 -10.33 5.82
CA HIS A 13 5.09 -10.11 7.13
C HIS A 13 3.76 -10.82 7.31
N ARG A 14 3.11 -11.33 6.26
CA ARG A 14 1.82 -12.06 6.39
C ARG A 14 1.92 -13.32 7.26
N GLN A 15 3.11 -13.91 7.37
CA GLN A 15 3.34 -15.09 8.21
C GLN A 15 3.34 -14.77 9.71
N HIS A 16 3.48 -13.49 10.08
CA HIS A 16 3.46 -13.00 11.45
C HIS A 16 2.04 -12.79 11.99
N GLY A 17 1.02 -13.00 11.15
CA GLY A 17 -0.39 -12.79 11.49
C GLY A 17 -1.06 -11.76 10.58
N SER A 18 -2.28 -11.38 10.95
CA SER A 18 -3.07 -10.42 10.17
C SER A 18 -2.39 -9.04 10.11
N LEU A 19 -2.15 -8.56 8.89
CA LEU A 19 -1.69 -7.20 8.65
C LEU A 19 -2.88 -6.24 8.68
N ILE A 20 -2.70 -5.07 9.28
CA ILE A 20 -3.72 -4.02 9.33
C ILE A 20 -3.27 -2.89 8.42
N ALA A 21 -4.07 -2.56 7.40
CA ALA A 21 -3.81 -1.45 6.50
C ALA A 21 -4.74 -0.27 6.82
N ALA A 22 -4.20 0.94 6.75
CA ALA A 22 -4.93 2.19 6.87
C ALA A 22 -4.38 3.20 5.86
N ALA A 23 -5.23 4.13 5.44
CA ALA A 23 -4.82 5.26 4.63
C ALA A 23 -5.36 6.55 5.25
N THR A 24 -4.60 7.64 5.16
CA THR A 24 -5.14 8.97 5.48
C THR A 24 -6.20 9.37 4.46
N GLU A 25 -7.03 10.35 4.82
CA GLU A 25 -7.95 10.96 3.85
C GLU A 25 -7.15 11.52 2.65
N PRO A 26 -7.56 11.23 1.41
CA PRO A 26 -6.90 11.76 0.23
C PRO A 26 -6.94 13.29 0.17
N ALA A 27 -5.79 13.89 -0.09
CA ALA A 27 -5.65 15.30 -0.44
C ALA A 27 -5.27 15.46 -1.91
N TRP A 28 -5.18 16.72 -2.38
CA TRP A 28 -4.85 17.04 -3.77
C TRP A 28 -3.49 16.49 -4.22
N ASN A 29 -2.57 16.24 -3.30
CA ASN A 29 -1.22 15.73 -3.56
C ASN A 29 -1.02 14.25 -3.19
N GLY A 30 -2.08 13.55 -2.77
CA GLY A 30 -2.02 12.14 -2.40
C GLY A 30 -2.47 11.83 -0.98
N TYR A 31 -2.07 10.67 -0.49
CA TYR A 31 -2.34 10.17 0.86
C TYR A 31 -1.19 9.31 1.39
N LEU A 32 -1.12 9.16 2.71
CA LEU A 32 -0.21 8.21 3.35
C LEU A 32 -0.92 6.86 3.50
N LEU A 33 -0.30 5.80 2.97
CA LEU A 33 -0.65 4.41 3.24
C LEU A 33 0.23 3.88 4.37
N THR A 34 -0.38 3.24 5.35
CA THR A 34 0.28 2.57 6.47
C THR A 34 -0.15 1.11 6.54
N VAL A 35 0.79 0.18 6.69
CA VAL A 35 0.50 -1.24 6.94
C VAL A 35 1.27 -1.71 8.18
N ALA A 36 0.54 -2.12 9.21
CA ALA A 36 1.09 -2.58 10.48
C ALA A 36 1.10 -4.10 10.58
N CYS A 37 2.24 -4.65 10.98
CA CYS A 37 2.43 -6.03 11.38
C CYS A 37 2.20 -6.17 12.90
N PRO A 38 1.63 -7.29 13.39
CA PRO A 38 1.44 -7.53 14.84
C PRO A 38 2.71 -7.42 15.70
N HIS A 39 3.88 -7.62 15.11
CA HIS A 39 5.18 -7.47 15.80
C HIS A 39 5.65 -6.00 15.94
N GLY A 40 4.85 -5.03 15.51
CA GLY A 40 5.15 -3.60 15.64
C GLY A 40 5.96 -3.01 14.49
N VAL A 41 6.29 -3.81 13.47
CA VAL A 41 6.88 -3.31 12.21
C VAL A 41 5.79 -2.63 11.38
N VAL A 42 6.08 -1.45 10.86
CA VAL A 42 5.15 -0.64 10.06
C VAL A 42 5.79 -0.29 8.72
N PHE A 43 5.04 -0.48 7.65
CA PHE A 43 5.32 0.07 6.33
C PHE A 43 4.55 1.37 6.14
N GLU A 44 5.21 2.39 5.63
CA GLU A 44 4.61 3.68 5.31
C GLU A 44 5.03 4.12 3.91
N ARG A 45 4.06 4.54 3.10
CA ARG A 45 4.33 5.07 1.77
C ARG A 45 3.37 6.19 1.41
N TRP A 46 3.93 7.28 0.91
CA TRP A 46 3.14 8.32 0.26
C TRP A 46 2.68 7.83 -1.13
N ILE A 47 1.39 7.88 -1.38
CA ILE A 47 0.78 7.51 -2.66
C ILE A 47 0.34 8.80 -3.35
N THR A 48 0.93 9.09 -4.51
CA THR A 48 0.54 10.25 -5.32
C THR A 48 -0.73 9.94 -6.14
N PRO A 49 -1.43 10.96 -6.67
CA PRO A 49 -2.55 10.75 -7.57
C PRO A 49 -2.17 9.89 -8.79
N GLU A 50 -0.97 10.07 -9.33
CA GLU A 50 -0.47 9.29 -10.47
C GLU A 50 -0.23 7.82 -10.10
N ASP A 51 0.35 7.56 -8.92
CA ASP A 51 0.51 6.20 -8.39
C ASP A 51 -0.85 5.49 -8.25
N ALA A 52 -1.86 6.19 -7.72
CA ALA A 52 -3.22 5.66 -7.57
C ALA A 52 -3.90 5.42 -8.93
N GLU A 53 -3.77 6.33 -9.89
CA GLU A 53 -4.31 6.18 -11.24
C GLU A 53 -3.69 4.97 -11.96
N LEU A 54 -2.37 4.80 -11.87
CA LEU A 54 -1.68 3.66 -12.47
C LEU A 54 -2.20 2.32 -11.91
N GLU A 55 -2.49 2.24 -10.61
CA GLU A 55 -3.08 1.03 -10.02
C GLU A 55 -4.51 0.79 -10.51
N LEU A 56 -5.34 1.84 -10.60
CA LEU A 56 -6.70 1.71 -11.14
C LEU A 56 -6.69 1.20 -12.59
N ILE A 57 -5.81 1.74 -13.43
CA ILE A 57 -5.63 1.27 -14.82
C ILE A 57 -5.16 -0.18 -14.84
N ARG A 58 -4.21 -0.56 -13.97
CA ARG A 58 -3.75 -1.94 -13.85
C ARG A 58 -4.88 -2.89 -13.46
N LEU A 59 -5.66 -2.54 -12.45
CA LEU A 59 -6.81 -3.34 -11.99
C LEU A 59 -7.88 -3.47 -13.07
N ALA A 60 -8.17 -2.39 -13.80
CA ALA A 60 -9.12 -2.41 -14.91
C ALA A 60 -8.70 -3.35 -16.06
N ARG A 61 -7.40 -3.63 -16.22
CA ARG A 61 -6.87 -4.58 -17.22
C ARG A 61 -6.86 -6.04 -16.76
N LEU A 62 -7.08 -6.30 -15.48
CA LEU A 62 -7.13 -7.65 -14.89
C LEU A 62 -8.56 -8.22 -14.87
N ASN A 63 -9.55 -7.43 -15.29
CA ASN A 63 -10.94 -7.81 -15.49
C ASN A 63 -11.21 -8.12 -16.96
#